data_AF-A0A2H8TLY2-F1
#
_entry.id   AF-A0A2H8TLY2-F1
#
_cell.length_a   1.000
_cell.length_b   1.000
_cell.length_c   1.000
_cell.angle_alpha   90.00
_cell.angle_beta   90.00
_cell.angle_gamma   90.00
#
_symmetry.space_group_name_H-M   'P 1'
#
loop_
_entity.id
_entity.type
_entity.pdbx_description
1 polymer ?
#
loop_
_entity_poly.entity_id
_entity_poly.type
_entity_poly.pdbx_seq_one_letter_code
_entity_poly.pdbx_strand_id
1 'polypeptide(L)'
;MNTIPVVVLAIFVFLQWSTAAVVPSYPVEKPKAPVIAQLLRNDYVYDNNGQFSLNYQVDDGTSQTREGTLVLNDEGDDYVLIQKGSYSYISPEGIKVTVTYTADKDGFKIVESSNDVPARV
;
A
#
# COMPACT_ATOMS: atom_id res chain seq x y z
N MET A 1 65.49 40.45 -3.64
CA MET A 1 64.05 40.17 -3.68
C MET A 1 63.51 40.57 -5.04
N ASN A 2 62.43 39.93 -5.51
CA ASN A 2 61.67 40.19 -6.75
C ASN A 2 62.21 39.61 -8.08
N THR A 3 61.57 38.52 -8.51
CA THR A 3 61.25 38.20 -9.92
C THR A 3 59.84 37.58 -9.96
N ILE A 4 59.07 37.87 -11.00
CA ILE A 4 57.72 37.29 -11.29
C ILE A 4 57.66 36.97 -12.82
N PRO A 5 56.62 36.31 -13.40
CA PRO A 5 56.76 34.96 -13.96
C PRO A 5 56.43 34.88 -15.48
N VAL A 6 56.22 33.66 -16.04
CA VAL A 6 55.13 33.23 -16.97
C VAL A 6 55.52 32.05 -17.92
N VAL A 7 54.88 30.89 -17.69
CA VAL A 7 54.24 29.91 -18.62
C VAL A 7 54.77 29.61 -20.05
N VAL A 8 55.03 28.33 -20.37
CA VAL A 8 54.52 27.47 -21.51
C VAL A 8 54.81 25.98 -21.15
N LEU A 9 53.86 25.14 -20.70
CA LEU A 9 52.89 24.27 -21.42
C LEU A 9 53.46 23.13 -22.31
N ALA A 10 53.67 21.93 -21.71
CA ALA A 10 53.77 20.59 -22.34
C ALA A 10 53.88 19.48 -21.25
N ILE A 11 53.58 18.18 -21.43
CA ILE A 11 52.42 17.52 -22.12
C ILE A 11 52.31 16.03 -21.63
N PHE A 12 51.12 15.54 -21.23
CA PHE A 12 50.74 14.14 -20.87
C PHE A 12 51.51 13.50 -19.66
N VAL A 13 50.92 12.70 -18.76
CA VAL A 13 49.99 11.57 -18.92
C VAL A 13 48.85 11.59 -17.88
N PHE A 14 47.61 11.39 -18.34
CA PHE A 14 46.48 11.04 -17.47
C PHE A 14 46.54 9.55 -17.11
N LEU A 15 46.87 9.20 -15.86
CA LEU A 15 46.69 7.84 -15.37
C LEU A 15 45.23 7.63 -14.96
N GLN A 16 44.36 7.32 -15.94
CA GLN A 16 42.97 7.01 -15.66
C GLN A 16 42.85 5.63 -15.00
N TRP A 17 42.46 5.62 -13.72
CA TRP A 17 41.87 4.43 -13.11
C TRP A 17 40.51 4.16 -13.74
N SER A 18 40.50 3.37 -14.82
CA SER A 18 39.29 2.70 -15.27
C SER A 18 38.90 1.63 -14.24
N THR A 19 38.11 2.03 -13.25
CA THR A 19 37.31 1.06 -12.50
C THR A 19 36.28 0.48 -13.46
N ALA A 20 36.48 -0.78 -13.86
CA ALA A 20 35.44 -1.52 -14.55
C ALA A 20 34.27 -1.70 -13.58
N ALA A 21 33.23 -0.89 -13.73
CA ALA A 21 32.00 -1.04 -12.99
C ALA A 21 31.38 -2.39 -13.38
N VAL A 22 31.50 -3.39 -12.50
CA VAL A 22 30.74 -4.62 -12.62
C VAL A 22 29.28 -4.24 -12.40
N VAL A 23 28.52 -4.12 -13.49
CA VAL A 23 27.08 -3.93 -13.43
C VAL A 23 26.46 -5.26 -13.02
N PRO A 24 25.88 -5.40 -11.81
CA PRO A 24 25.19 -6.63 -11.43
C PRO A 24 24.01 -6.85 -12.38
N SER A 25 24.05 -7.94 -13.14
CA SER A 25 22.92 -8.36 -13.96
C SER A 25 21.87 -9.01 -13.06
N TYR A 26 21.01 -8.19 -12.44
CA TYR A 26 19.82 -8.70 -11.78
C TYR A 26 18.96 -9.44 -12.82
N PRO A 27 18.45 -10.64 -12.52
CA PRO A 27 17.45 -11.26 -13.38
C PRO A 27 16.23 -10.35 -13.42
N VAL A 28 15.97 -9.77 -14.60
CA VAL A 28 14.74 -9.01 -14.83
C VAL A 28 13.62 -10.04 -14.90
N GLU A 29 12.95 -10.29 -13.79
CA GLU A 29 11.67 -10.99 -13.80
C GLU A 29 10.76 -10.26 -14.79
N LYS A 30 10.30 -10.99 -15.81
CA LYS A 30 9.33 -10.44 -16.76
C LYS A 30 8.11 -10.02 -15.95
N PRO A 31 7.62 -8.77 -16.09
CA PRO A 31 6.42 -8.33 -15.39
C PRO A 31 5.30 -9.35 -15.61
N LYS A 32 4.83 -9.99 -14.55
CA LYS A 32 3.66 -10.86 -14.61
C LYS A 32 2.52 -9.99 -15.13
N ALA A 33 1.93 -10.36 -16.27
CA ALA A 33 0.82 -9.61 -16.84
C ALA A 33 -0.27 -9.47 -15.76
N PRO A 34 -0.83 -8.26 -15.56
CA PRO A 34 -1.84 -8.05 -14.54
C PRO A 34 -3.04 -8.95 -14.85
N VAL A 35 -3.43 -9.78 -13.89
CA VAL A 35 -4.69 -10.53 -13.97
C VAL A 35 -5.80 -9.50 -13.78
N ILE A 36 -6.63 -9.33 -14.81
CA ILE A 36 -7.77 -8.41 -14.74
C ILE A 36 -8.88 -9.14 -13.99
N ALA A 37 -9.09 -8.76 -12.73
CA ALA A 37 -10.19 -9.24 -11.91
C ALA A 37 -11.48 -8.47 -12.21
N GLN A 38 -12.63 -9.11 -12.12
CA GLN A 38 -13.95 -8.56 -12.41
C GLN A 38 -14.67 -8.15 -11.13
N LEU A 39 -15.30 -6.98 -11.17
CA LEU A 39 -16.17 -6.49 -10.09
C LEU A 39 -17.49 -7.29 -10.08
N LEU A 40 -17.77 -7.99 -8.98
CA LEU A 40 -18.99 -8.78 -8.79
C LEU A 40 -20.09 -8.02 -8.04
N ARG A 41 -19.71 -7.13 -7.12
CA ARG A 41 -20.64 -6.30 -6.32
C ARG A 41 -20.00 -4.96 -5.99
N ASN A 42 -20.81 -3.91 -6.00
CA ASN A 42 -20.46 -2.58 -5.49
C ASN A 42 -21.73 -1.87 -5.04
N ASP A 43 -22.14 -2.15 -3.80
CA ASP A 43 -23.26 -1.46 -3.16
C ASP A 43 -22.70 -0.32 -2.30
N TYR A 44 -23.12 0.92 -2.58
CA TYR A 44 -22.76 2.09 -1.77
C TYR A 44 -24.00 2.92 -1.47
N VAL A 45 -24.22 3.18 -0.18
CA VAL A 45 -25.33 3.97 0.34
C VAL A 45 -24.76 5.01 1.30
N TYR A 46 -25.27 6.23 1.25
CA TYR A 46 -24.92 7.30 2.18
C TYR A 46 -26.17 8.11 2.53
N ASP A 47 -26.17 8.76 3.69
CA ASP A 47 -27.24 9.66 4.13
C ASP A 47 -26.80 11.14 4.17
N ASN A 48 -27.76 12.02 4.46
CA ASN A 48 -27.50 13.46 4.59
C ASN A 48 -26.75 13.83 5.90
N ASN A 49 -26.52 12.85 6.77
CA ASN A 49 -25.86 13.00 8.07
C ASN A 49 -24.39 12.52 8.01
N GLY A 50 -23.86 12.22 6.82
CA GLY A 50 -22.48 11.77 6.62
C GLY A 50 -22.24 10.31 7.00
N GLN A 51 -23.30 9.55 7.30
CA GLN A 51 -23.19 8.11 7.50
C GLN A 51 -23.20 7.39 6.15
N PHE A 52 -22.54 6.23 6.08
CA PHE A 52 -22.47 5.45 4.85
C PHE A 52 -22.31 3.95 5.12
N SER A 53 -22.68 3.14 4.12
CA SER A 53 -22.40 1.70 4.05
C SER A 53 -21.88 1.36 2.65
N LEU A 54 -20.83 0.53 2.60
CA LEU A 54 -20.13 0.09 1.40
C LEU A 54 -19.95 -1.43 1.46
N ASN A 55 -20.31 -2.12 0.38
CA ASN A 55 -20.04 -3.53 0.18
C ASN A 55 -19.50 -3.74 -1.24
N TYR A 56 -18.23 -4.11 -1.37
CA TYR A 56 -17.62 -4.46 -2.66
C TYR A 56 -17.13 -5.91 -2.67
N GLN A 57 -17.20 -6.55 -3.84
CA GLN A 57 -16.66 -7.89 -4.07
C GLN A 57 -16.09 -8.02 -5.48
N VAL A 58 -14.97 -8.73 -5.59
CA VAL A 58 -14.21 -9.00 -6.82
C VAL A 58 -14.08 -10.52 -7.01
N ASP A 59 -13.97 -10.98 -8.25
CA ASP A 59 -13.92 -12.42 -8.60
C ASP A 59 -12.62 -13.15 -8.21
N ASP A 60 -11.56 -12.40 -7.87
CA ASP A 60 -10.31 -12.90 -7.29
C ASP A 60 -10.43 -13.35 -5.82
N GLY A 61 -11.62 -13.20 -5.22
CA GLY A 61 -11.92 -13.50 -3.82
C GLY A 61 -11.73 -12.31 -2.87
N THR A 62 -11.31 -11.15 -3.38
CA THR A 62 -11.20 -9.93 -2.59
C THR A 62 -12.58 -9.31 -2.34
N SER A 63 -12.85 -8.91 -1.09
CA SER A 63 -14.10 -8.25 -0.71
C SER A 63 -13.90 -7.31 0.47
N GLN A 64 -14.76 -6.32 0.62
CA GLN A 64 -14.77 -5.44 1.80
C GLN A 64 -16.19 -5.01 2.13
N THR A 65 -16.51 -5.01 3.42
CA THR A 65 -17.63 -4.27 4.00
C THR A 65 -17.10 -3.10 4.81
N ARG A 66 -17.82 -1.97 4.81
CA ARG A 66 -17.45 -0.81 5.60
C ARG A 66 -18.68 0.05 5.88
N GLU A 67 -18.86 0.42 7.13
CA GLU A 67 -19.89 1.34 7.58
C GLU A 67 -19.25 2.49 8.34
N GLY A 68 -19.77 3.70 8.17
CA GLY A 68 -19.31 4.90 8.85
C GLY A 68 -20.46 5.61 9.54
N THR A 69 -20.26 6.00 10.80
CA THR A 69 -21.24 6.72 11.62
C THR A 69 -20.54 7.89 12.33
N LEU A 70 -21.11 9.09 12.22
CA LEU A 70 -20.71 10.22 13.06
C LEU A 70 -21.32 10.03 14.45
N VAL A 71 -20.47 10.07 15.48
CA VAL A 71 -20.88 10.11 16.88
C VAL A 71 -20.36 11.39 17.53
N LEU A 72 -21.05 11.88 18.56
CA LEU A 72 -20.55 13.02 19.34
C LEU A 72 -19.27 12.60 20.07
N ASN A 73 -18.30 13.51 20.20
CA ASN A 73 -17.07 13.29 20.96
C ASN A 73 -17.34 13.23 22.48
N ASP A 74 -16.31 12.86 23.25
CA ASP A 74 -16.41 12.73 24.72
C ASP A 74 -16.74 14.07 25.43
N GLU A 75 -16.46 15.21 24.78
CA GLU A 75 -16.68 16.57 25.30
C GLU A 75 -18.07 17.14 24.93
N GLY A 76 -18.75 16.54 23.94
CA GLY A 76 -20.10 16.90 23.51
C GLY A 76 -20.21 18.06 22.51
N ASP A 77 -19.10 18.55 21.97
CA ASP A 77 -19.02 19.76 21.15
C ASP A 77 -18.67 19.54 19.68
N ASP A 78 -18.15 18.37 19.31
CA ASP A 78 -17.79 17.99 17.94
C ASP A 78 -18.20 16.54 17.59
N TYR A 79 -18.15 16.17 16.31
CA TYR A 79 -18.46 14.84 15.80
C TYR A 79 -17.22 14.09 15.31
N VAL A 80 -17.06 12.85 15.78
CA VAL A 80 -16.02 11.91 15.35
C VAL A 80 -16.64 10.85 14.44
N LEU A 81 -16.01 10.58 13.30
CA LEU A 81 -16.35 9.43 12.46
C LEU A 81 -15.81 8.14 13.08
N ILE A 82 -16.71 7.23 13.45
CA ILE A 82 -16.38 5.83 13.73
C ILE A 82 -16.68 5.02 12.47
N GLN A 83 -15.66 4.34 11.95
CA GLN A 83 -15.76 3.46 10.78
C GLN A 83 -15.53 2.01 11.21
N LYS A 84 -16.44 1.10 10.86
CA LYS A 84 -16.31 -0.34 11.13
C LYS A 84 -16.38 -1.11 9.83
N GLY A 85 -15.85 -2.33 9.79
CA GLY A 85 -15.95 -3.16 8.60
C GLY A 85 -15.04 -4.37 8.64
N SER A 86 -15.02 -5.10 7.53
CA SER A 86 -14.03 -6.14 7.29
C SER A 86 -13.49 -6.07 5.87
N TYR A 87 -12.29 -6.61 5.66
CA TYR A 87 -11.78 -6.92 4.33
C TYR A 87 -11.31 -8.38 4.30
N SER A 88 -11.38 -8.98 3.12
CA SER A 88 -10.90 -10.33 2.87
C SER A 88 -10.20 -10.41 1.54
N TYR A 89 -9.19 -11.27 1.45
CA TYR A 89 -8.40 -11.54 0.24
C TYR A 89 -7.83 -12.97 0.31
N ILE A 90 -7.42 -13.50 -0.85
CA ILE A 90 -6.70 -14.77 -0.93
C ILE A 90 -5.19 -14.49 -0.85
N SER A 91 -4.49 -15.12 0.10
CA SER A 91 -3.05 -14.98 0.25
C SER A 91 -2.28 -15.69 -0.89
N PRO A 92 -0.98 -15.41 -1.08
CA PRO A 92 -0.14 -16.14 -2.05
C PRO A 92 -0.12 -17.67 -1.85
N GLU A 93 -0.38 -18.13 -0.62
CA GLU A 93 -0.48 -19.53 -0.20
C GLU A 93 -1.87 -20.14 -0.47
N GLY A 94 -2.82 -19.37 -1.01
CA GLY A 94 -4.20 -19.81 -1.28
C GLY A 94 -5.13 -19.78 -0.07
N ILE A 95 -4.71 -19.18 1.04
CA ILE A 95 -5.49 -19.11 2.28
C ILE A 95 -6.38 -17.86 2.23
N LYS A 96 -7.66 -17.98 2.57
CA LYS A 96 -8.54 -16.81 2.67
C LYS A 96 -8.30 -16.11 4.01
N VAL A 97 -7.72 -14.92 3.96
CA VAL A 97 -7.52 -14.04 5.10
C VAL A 97 -8.75 -13.15 5.23
N THR A 98 -9.28 -12.97 6.44
CA THR A 98 -10.35 -12.01 6.75
C THR A 98 -9.98 -11.19 7.97
N VAL A 99 -10.05 -9.87 7.88
CA VAL A 99 -9.71 -8.93 8.96
C VAL A 99 -10.90 -8.02 9.22
N THR A 100 -11.42 -8.05 10.44
CA THR A 100 -12.47 -7.16 10.95
C THR A 100 -11.83 -6.05 11.77
N TYR A 101 -12.25 -4.80 11.56
CA TYR A 101 -11.62 -3.62 12.16
C TYR A 101 -12.63 -2.57 12.64
N THR A 102 -12.15 -1.69 13.51
CA THR A 102 -12.76 -0.39 13.85
C THR A 102 -11.69 0.68 13.67
N ALA A 103 -12.06 1.81 13.08
CA ALA A 103 -11.22 3.00 12.98
C ALA A 103 -11.99 4.18 13.58
N ASP A 104 -11.33 4.92 14.46
CA ASP A 104 -11.88 6.06 15.21
C ASP A 104 -10.81 7.14 15.40
N LYS A 105 -11.04 8.12 16.30
CA LYS A 105 -10.09 9.19 16.63
C LYS A 105 -8.71 8.70 17.09
N ASP A 106 -8.61 7.48 17.64
CA ASP A 106 -7.32 6.90 18.09
C ASP A 106 -6.66 6.05 16.98
N GLY A 107 -7.22 6.03 15.76
CA GLY A 107 -6.69 5.32 14.60
C GLY A 107 -7.34 3.97 14.34
N PHE A 108 -6.62 3.10 13.61
CA PHE A 108 -7.11 1.80 13.14
C PHE A 108 -6.79 0.68 14.13
N LYS A 109 -7.83 -0.08 14.52
CA LYS A 109 -7.78 -1.17 15.51
C LYS A 109 -8.36 -2.44 14.88
N ILE A 110 -7.60 -3.53 14.85
CA ILE A 110 -8.10 -4.85 14.43
C ILE A 110 -8.94 -5.42 15.58
N VAL A 111 -10.16 -5.85 15.27
CA VAL A 111 -11.09 -6.51 16.21
C VAL A 111 -10.94 -8.02 16.11
N GLU A 112 -10.82 -8.55 14.90
CA GLU A 112 -10.67 -9.97 14.62
C GLU A 112 -9.82 -10.18 13.36
N SER A 113 -9.05 -11.26 13.33
CA SER A 113 -8.34 -11.72 12.14
C SER A 113 -8.45 -13.25 12.08
N SER A 114 -8.89 -13.79 10.94
CA SER A 114 -9.08 -15.21 10.73
C SER A 114 -8.52 -15.66 9.37
N ASN A 115 -7.98 -16.88 9.37
CA ASN A 115 -7.45 -17.55 8.20
C ASN A 115 -8.29 -18.81 7.96
N ASP A 116 -9.11 -18.79 6.92
CA ASP A 116 -9.87 -19.97 6.51
C ASP A 116 -8.96 -20.85 5.64
N VAL A 117 -8.48 -21.94 6.23
CA VAL A 117 -7.68 -22.96 5.53
C VAL A 117 -8.68 -23.94 4.91
N PRO A 118 -8.79 -24.04 3.58
CA PRO A 118 -9.73 -24.96 2.94
C PRO A 118 -9.45 -26.38 3.44
N ALA A 119 -10.49 -27.05 3.95
CA ALA A 119 -10.37 -28.37 4.55
C ALA A 119 -9.69 -29.33 3.56
N ARG A 120 -8.54 -29.86 3.98
CA ARG A 120 -7.75 -30.80 3.19
C ARG A 120 -8.53 -32.11 3.03
N VAL A 121 -9.05 -32.32 1.82
CA VAL A 121 -9.67 -33.57 1.34
C VAL A 121 -8.60 -34.66 1.20
#